data_AF-A0A2N0M532-F1
#
_entry.id   AF-A0A2N0M532-F1
#
_cell.length_a   1.000
_cell.length_b   1.000
_cell.length_c   1.000
_cell.angle_alpha   90.00
_cell.angle_beta   90.00
_cell.angle_gamma   90.00
#
_symmetry.space_group_name_H-M   'P 1'
#
loop_
_entity.id
_entity.type
_entity.pdbx_description
1 polymer ?
#
loop_
_entity_poly.entity_id
_entity_poly.type
_entity_poly.pdbx_seq_one_letter_code
_entity_poly.pdbx_strand_id
1 'polypeptide(L)' 'MLNQTAPEFSLPDTEGDLVSLQDLRGNKVVLVFLRHFA' A
#
# COMPACT_ATOMS: atom_id res chain seq x y z
N MET A 1 4.80 13.05 5.01
CA MET A 1 5.52 13.54 6.20
C MET A 1 5.92 12.33 7.04
N LEU A 2 6.99 12.44 7.84
CA LEU A 2 7.41 11.37 8.75
C LEU A 2 6.65 11.48 10.08
N ASN A 3 6.51 10.38 10.82
CA ASN A 3 5.87 10.28 12.15
C ASN A 3 4.34 10.55 12.20
N GLN A 4 3.63 10.30 11.11
CA GLN A 4 2.16 10.31 11.07
C GLN A 4 1.63 8.94 10.65
N THR A 5 0.42 8.60 11.08
CA THR A 5 -0.29 7.43 10.56
C THR A 5 -0.37 7.54 9.04
N ALA A 6 -0.10 6.44 8.33
CA ALA A 6 -0.28 6.39 6.90
C ALA A 6 -1.75 6.75 6.56
N PRO A 7 -2.00 7.62 5.57
CA PRO A 7 -3.36 7.90 5.15
C PRO A 7 -4.00 6.63 4.58
N GLU A 8 -5.32 6.56 4.67
CA GLU A 8 -6.08 5.52 3.98
C GLU A 8 -5.92 5.69 2.46
N PHE A 9 -5.57 4.60 1.78
CA PHE A 9 -5.49 4.55 0.31
C PHE A 9 -5.73 3.11 -0.18
N SER A 10 -6.02 3.01 -1.49
CA SER A 10 -6.05 1.74 -2.21
C SER A 10 -5.11 1.80 -3.41
N LEU A 11 -4.42 0.68 -3.68
CA LEU A 11 -3.53 0.51 -4.83
C LEU A 11 -3.84 -0.83 -5.50
N PRO A 12 -3.67 -0.94 -6.82
CA PRO A 12 -3.63 -2.24 -7.47
C PRO A 12 -2.42 -3.03 -6.96
N ASP A 13 -2.61 -4.33 -6.74
CA ASP A 13 -1.52 -5.26 -6.49
C ASP A 13 -0.83 -5.69 -7.79
N THR A 14 0.02 -6.72 -7.71
CA THR A 14 0.75 -7.23 -8.88
C THR A 14 -0.13 -7.95 -9.91
N GLU A 15 -1.34 -8.35 -9.53
CA GLU A 15 -2.34 -8.96 -10.41
C GLU A 15 -3.33 -7.92 -10.95
N GLY A 16 -3.27 -6.68 -10.44
CA GLY A 16 -4.13 -5.57 -10.83
C GLY A 16 -5.36 -5.42 -9.93
N ASP A 17 -5.49 -6.26 -8.92
CA ASP A 17 -6.62 -6.23 -7.99
C ASP A 17 -6.45 -5.11 -6.97
N LEU A 18 -7.53 -4.40 -6.70
CA LEU A 18 -7.49 -3.26 -5.80
C LEU A 18 -7.41 -3.71 -4.34
N VAL A 19 -6.33 -3.36 -3.66
CA VAL A 19 -6.10 -3.65 -2.24
C VAL A 19 -6.03 -2.35 -1.45
N SER A 20 -6.71 -2.29 -0.30
CA SER A 20 -6.63 -1.16 0.64
C SER A 20 -5.74 -1.46 1.84
N LEU A 21 -5.26 -0.41 2.52
CA LEU A 21 -4.58 -0.58 3.82
C LEU A 21 -5.47 -1.22 4.89
N GLN A 22 -6.79 -1.10 4.80
CA GLN A 22 -7.72 -1.68 5.78
C GLN A 22 -7.73 -3.20 5.72
N ASP A 23 -7.67 -3.74 4.50
CA ASP A 23 -7.68 -5.18 4.24
C ASP A 23 -6.45 -5.89 4.84
N LEU A 24 -5.37 -5.14 5.04
CA LEU A 24 -4.08 -5.63 5.54
C LEU A 24 -3.85 -5.38 7.03
N ARG A 25 -4.82 -4.81 7.75
CA ARG A 25 -4.69 -4.52 9.18
C ARG A 25 -4.41 -5.79 9.98
N GLY A 26 -3.56 -5.66 11.00
CA GLY A 26 -3.11 -6.80 11.82
C GLY A 26 -1.91 -7.56 11.23
N ASN A 27 -1.55 -7.30 9.97
CA ASN A 27 -0.36 -7.87 9.33
C ASN A 27 0.80 -6.88 9.29
N LYS A 28 2.04 -7.38 9.35
CA LYS A 28 3.23 -6.58 9.03
C LYS A 28 3.37 -6.51 7.52
N VAL A 29 3.32 -5.29 6.97
CA VAL A 29 3.35 -5.04 5.53
C VAL A 29 4.49 -4.12 5.15
N VAL A 30 5.06 -4.31 3.95
CA VAL A 30 6.06 -3.43 3.35
C VAL A 30 5.48 -2.83 2.09
N LEU A 31 5.39 -1.51 2.05
CA LEU A 31 4.97 -0.76 0.87
C LEU A 31 6.20 -0.29 0.10
N VAL A 32 6.34 -0.72 -1.15
CA VAL A 32 7.47 -0.37 -2.00
C VAL A 32 6.98 0.50 -3.16
N PHE A 33 7.36 1.78 -3.16
CA PHE A 33 7.13 2.68 -4.30
C PHE A 33 8.29 2.54 -5.30
N LEU A 34 8.03 1.89 -6.43
CA LEU A 34 9.01 1.69 -7.48
C LEU A 34 8.86 2.83 -8.50
N ARG A 35 9.93 3.60 -8.72
CA ARG A 35 9.91 4.79 -9.62
C ARG A 35 9.73 4.44 -11.10
N HIS A 36 9.86 3.17 -11.47
CA HIS A 36 9.71 2.68 -12.84
C HIS A 36 9.04 1.30 -12.81
N PHE A 37 7.72 1.28 -12.91
CA PHE A 37 7.00 0.18 -13.55
C PHE A 37 6.33 0.78 -14.79
N ALA A 38 6.40 0.03 -15.89
CA ALA A 38 6.21 0.44 -17.28
C ALA A 38 4.97 1.31 -17.56
#